data_AF-X0YW27-F1
#
_entry.id   AF-X0YW27-F1
#
_cell.length_a   1.000
_cell.length_b   1.000
_cell.length_c   1.000
_cell.angle_alpha   90.00
_cell.angle_beta   90.00
_cell.angle_gamma   90.00
#
_symmetry.space_group_name_H-M   'P 1'
#
loop_
_entity.id
_entity.type
_entity.pdbx_description
1 polymer ?
#
loop_
_entity_poly.entity_id
_entity_poly.type
_entity_poly.pdbx_seq_one_letter_code
_entity_poly.pdbx_strand_id
1 'polypeptide(L)'
;MKMITGVDILDEEIKEKLKTENIYKVFNNFIIPLITEEEREFLEELEQFLLKELEPKINLNEEVYELFPILGKKNYIQRLNPYGESERYNMRYEMLLAMATSIIDPELDLARVVTGVIFANPLFQFGRGDRISEILNEIITAKLNS
;
A
#
# COMPACT_ATOMS: atom_id res chain seq x y z
N MET A 1 -13.05 8.31 22.75
CA MET A 1 -11.65 8.78 22.63
C MET A 1 -11.65 10.28 22.87
N LYS A 2 -10.80 10.81 23.77
CA LYS A 2 -10.66 12.27 23.94
C LYS A 2 -9.96 12.82 22.70
N MET A 3 -10.61 13.69 21.93
CA MET A 3 -9.97 14.40 20.82
C MET A 3 -8.77 15.16 21.37
N ILE A 4 -7.58 14.85 20.86
CA ILE A 4 -6.38 15.63 21.12
C ILE A 4 -6.62 16.98 20.45
N THR A 5 -6.94 18.01 21.22
CA THR A 5 -7.01 19.38 20.72
C THR A 5 -5.59 19.89 20.56
N GLY A 6 -4.91 19.46 19.48
CA GLY A 6 -3.65 20.03 19.06
C GLY A 6 -3.82 21.53 18.76
N VAL A 7 -2.76 22.31 18.93
CA VAL A 7 -2.73 23.67 18.39
C VAL A 7 -2.70 23.53 16.88
N ASP A 8 -3.75 24.02 16.23
CA ASP A 8 -3.81 24.04 14.78
C ASP A 8 -2.92 25.18 14.26
N ILE A 9 -1.74 24.82 13.79
CA ILE A 9 -0.69 25.76 13.37
C ILE A 9 -0.72 26.06 11.87
N LEU A 10 -1.66 25.45 11.13
CA LEU A 10 -1.74 25.60 9.68
C LEU A 10 -2.82 26.61 9.31
N ASP A 11 -2.47 27.54 8.41
CA ASP A 11 -3.46 28.41 7.78
C ASP A 11 -4.43 27.58 6.94
N GLU A 12 -5.71 27.98 6.90
CA GLU A 12 -6.75 27.27 6.13
C GLU A 12 -6.38 27.15 4.64
N GLU A 13 -5.75 28.17 4.05
CA GLU A 13 -5.28 28.12 2.66
C GLU A 13 -4.24 27.00 2.43
N ILE A 14 -3.43 26.70 3.45
CA ILE A 14 -2.46 25.61 3.40
C ILE A 14 -3.17 24.28 3.55
N LYS A 15 -4.14 24.16 4.47
CA LYS A 15 -4.92 22.93 4.66
C LYS A 15 -5.68 22.52 3.42
N GLU A 16 -6.31 23.46 2.71
CA GLU A 16 -7.01 23.18 1.45
C GLU A 16 -6.08 22.60 0.37
N LYS A 17 -4.78 22.92 0.44
CA LYS A 17 -3.75 22.41 -0.47
C LYS A 17 -3.16 21.08 -0.01
N LEU A 18 -3.31 20.69 1.26
CA LEU A 18 -2.86 19.39 1.81
C LEU A 18 -3.79 18.24 1.44
N LYS A 19 -4.13 18.14 0.15
CA LYS A 19 -4.82 16.98 -0.41
C LYS A 19 -3.79 15.96 -0.89
N THR A 20 -4.13 14.69 -0.80
CA THR A 20 -3.27 13.57 -1.17
C THR A 20 -2.71 13.73 -2.59
N GLU A 21 -3.50 14.22 -3.55
CA GLU A 21 -3.01 14.45 -4.92
C GLU A 21 -1.88 15.49 -4.99
N ASN A 22 -1.89 16.50 -4.12
CA ASN A 22 -0.82 17.48 -4.06
C ASN A 22 0.40 16.93 -3.31
N ILE A 23 0.19 16.09 -2.30
CA ILE A 23 1.28 15.39 -1.60
C ILE A 23 2.00 14.46 -2.60
N TYR A 24 1.26 13.69 -3.41
CA TYR A 24 1.85 12.86 -4.47
C TYR A 24 2.62 13.68 -5.50
N LYS A 25 2.13 14.85 -5.94
CA LYS A 25 2.92 15.74 -6.83
C LYS A 25 4.27 16.13 -6.21
N VAL A 26 4.28 16.48 -4.93
CA VAL A 26 5.51 16.83 -4.22
C VAL A 26 6.42 15.61 -4.12
N PHE A 27 5.89 14.47 -3.68
CA PHE A 27 6.59 13.20 -3.60
C PHE A 27 7.22 12.78 -4.94
N ASN A 28 6.46 12.85 -6.03
CA ASN A 28 6.89 12.47 -7.37
C ASN A 28 8.03 13.34 -7.91
N ASN A 29 8.08 14.63 -7.55
CA ASN A 29 9.21 15.48 -7.91
C ASN A 29 10.54 14.99 -7.32
N PHE A 30 10.51 14.28 -6.19
CA PHE A 30 11.70 13.73 -5.55
C PHE A 30 11.99 12.29 -5.99
N ILE A 31 10.96 11.48 -6.20
CA ILE A 31 11.12 10.04 -6.45
C ILE A 31 11.33 9.73 -7.94
N ILE A 32 10.60 10.36 -8.85
CA ILE A 32 10.70 10.07 -10.30
C ILE A 32 12.14 10.16 -10.83
N PRO A 33 12.97 11.16 -10.44
CA PRO A 33 14.36 11.22 -10.88
C PRO A 33 15.26 10.07 -10.40
N LEU A 34 14.82 9.26 -9.43
CA LEU A 34 15.60 8.21 -8.77
C LEU A 34 15.19 6.79 -9.22
N ILE A 35 14.22 6.68 -10.12
CA ILE A 35 13.62 5.43 -10.54
C ILE A 35 13.61 5.28 -12.06
N THR A 36 13.39 4.08 -12.55
CA THR A 36 13.28 3.80 -13.99
C THR A 36 11.91 4.21 -14.53
N GLU A 37 11.75 4.24 -15.86
CA GLU A 37 10.44 4.53 -16.47
C GLU A 37 9.40 3.45 -16.11
N GLU A 38 9.79 2.17 -16.05
CA GLU A 38 8.90 1.08 -15.64
C GLU A 38 8.43 1.22 -14.18
N GLU A 39 9.34 1.62 -13.29
CA GLU A 39 9.04 1.90 -11.89
C GLU A 39 8.14 3.12 -11.73
N ARG A 40 8.34 4.13 -12.58
CA ARG A 40 7.48 5.31 -12.64
C ARG A 40 6.07 4.97 -13.10
N GLU A 41 5.92 4.20 -14.17
CA GLU A 41 4.61 3.72 -14.64
C GLU A 41 3.88 2.96 -13.53
N PHE A 42 4.59 2.07 -12.83
CA PHE A 42 4.05 1.38 -11.66
C PHE A 42 3.58 2.35 -10.56
N LEU A 43 4.39 3.35 -10.23
CA LEU A 43 4.07 4.32 -9.19
C LEU A 43 2.85 5.16 -9.58
N GLU A 44 2.79 5.66 -10.80
CA GLU A 44 1.65 6.45 -11.30
C GLU A 44 0.35 5.61 -11.31
N GLU A 45 0.42 4.34 -11.74
CA GLU A 45 -0.72 3.41 -11.66
C GLU A 45 -1.17 3.15 -10.22
N LEU A 46 -0.20 2.96 -9.32
CA LEU A 46 -0.45 2.74 -7.89
C LEU A 46 -1.13 3.96 -7.27
N GLU A 47 -0.58 5.16 -7.44
CA GLU A 47 -1.17 6.39 -6.90
C GLU A 47 -2.60 6.60 -7.40
N GLN A 48 -2.86 6.36 -8.69
CA GLN A 48 -4.22 6.44 -9.24
C GLN A 48 -5.17 5.43 -8.59
N PHE A 49 -4.70 4.21 -8.34
CA PHE A 49 -5.47 3.20 -7.63
C PHE A 49 -5.75 3.62 -6.19
N LEU A 50 -4.73 4.10 -5.46
CA LEU A 50 -4.85 4.54 -4.07
C LEU A 50 -5.87 5.68 -3.94
N LEU A 51 -5.77 6.72 -4.78
CA LEU A 51 -6.69 7.87 -4.78
C LEU A 51 -8.14 7.48 -5.11
N LYS A 52 -8.36 6.58 -6.08
CA LYS A 52 -9.70 6.29 -6.60
C LYS A 52 -10.41 5.18 -5.85
N GLU A 53 -9.67 4.12 -5.50
CA GLU A 53 -10.24 2.88 -5.01
C GLU A 53 -10.09 2.71 -3.49
N LEU A 54 -9.08 3.33 -2.88
CA LEU A 54 -8.71 3.04 -1.50
C LEU A 54 -8.97 4.22 -0.57
N GLU A 55 -8.40 5.40 -0.85
CA GLU A 55 -8.50 6.60 -0.02
C GLU A 55 -9.96 6.95 0.35
N PRO A 56 -10.94 6.93 -0.58
CA PRO A 56 -12.33 7.26 -0.26
C PRO A 56 -13.02 6.27 0.71
N LYS A 57 -12.40 5.11 0.95
CA LYS A 57 -12.92 4.06 1.82
C LYS A 57 -12.22 4.01 3.18
N ILE A 58 -11.20 4.84 3.41
CA ILE A 58 -10.53 4.90 4.70
C ILE A 58 -11.49 5.47 5.74
N ASN A 59 -11.67 4.72 6.83
CA ASN A 59 -12.39 5.16 8.01
C ASN A 59 -11.52 4.95 9.24
N LEU A 60 -11.09 6.06 9.87
CA LEU A 60 -10.21 6.04 11.05
C LEU A 60 -10.85 5.42 12.31
N ASN A 61 -12.11 5.00 12.25
CA ASN A 61 -12.79 4.30 13.33
C ASN A 61 -12.92 2.79 13.07
N GLU A 62 -12.49 2.30 11.91
CA GLU A 62 -12.52 0.90 11.52
C GLU A 62 -11.09 0.35 11.43
N GLU A 63 -10.96 -0.96 11.50
CA GLU A 63 -9.67 -1.64 11.38
C GLU A 63 -9.19 -1.61 9.92
N VAL A 64 -7.91 -1.28 9.71
CA VAL A 64 -7.32 -1.19 8.37
C VAL A 64 -7.35 -2.50 7.56
N TYR A 65 -7.52 -3.65 8.23
CA TYR A 65 -7.62 -4.97 7.59
C TYR A 65 -8.85 -5.09 6.68
N GLU A 66 -9.91 -4.32 6.91
CA GLU A 66 -11.10 -4.27 6.04
C GLU A 66 -10.76 -3.73 4.63
N LEU A 67 -9.64 -3.00 4.49
CA LEU A 67 -9.17 -2.47 3.21
C LEU A 67 -8.29 -3.46 2.44
N PHE A 68 -7.80 -4.53 3.08
CA PHE A 68 -6.91 -5.49 2.44
C PHE A 68 -7.50 -6.17 1.19
N PRO A 69 -8.78 -6.58 1.15
CA PRO A 69 -9.37 -7.14 -0.07
C PRO A 69 -9.31 -6.20 -1.28
N ILE A 70 -9.26 -4.88 -1.07
CA ILE A 70 -9.10 -3.90 -2.15
C ILE A 70 -7.67 -3.97 -2.70
N LEU A 71 -6.66 -3.91 -1.81
CA LEU A 71 -5.25 -4.08 -2.17
C LEU A 71 -4.98 -5.43 -2.88
N GLY A 72 -5.61 -6.50 -2.40
CA GLY A 72 -5.47 -7.86 -2.94
C GLY A 72 -5.91 -8.00 -4.39
N LYS A 73 -6.85 -7.18 -4.88
CA LYS A 73 -7.31 -7.20 -6.29
C LYS A 73 -6.19 -6.90 -7.30
N LYS A 74 -5.16 -6.14 -6.87
CA LYS A 74 -4.03 -5.72 -7.70
C LYS A 74 -2.70 -6.28 -7.20
N ASN A 75 -2.73 -7.26 -6.28
CA ASN A 75 -1.53 -7.78 -5.63
C ASN A 75 -0.70 -6.64 -5.01
N TYR A 76 -1.35 -5.75 -4.26
CA TYR A 76 -0.73 -4.64 -3.50
C TYR A 76 -0.64 -4.94 -2.00
N ILE A 77 -0.85 -6.20 -1.59
CA ILE A 77 -0.46 -6.65 -0.26
C ILE A 77 1.07 -6.69 -0.14
N GLN A 78 1.76 -7.07 -1.21
CA GLN A 78 3.22 -7.06 -1.29
C GLN A 78 3.70 -7.03 -2.75
N ARG A 79 4.94 -6.62 -2.94
CA ARG A 79 5.69 -6.61 -4.20
C ARG A 79 7.11 -7.14 -4.05
N LEU A 80 7.46 -7.71 -2.91
CA LEU A 80 8.79 -8.27 -2.69
C LEU A 80 9.01 -9.57 -3.48
N ASN A 81 8.01 -10.45 -3.49
CA ASN A 81 8.07 -11.79 -4.05
C ASN A 81 7.16 -11.92 -5.28
N PRO A 82 7.55 -12.76 -6.27
CA PRO A 82 6.70 -13.05 -7.42
C PRO A 82 5.40 -13.72 -6.97
N TYR A 83 4.27 -13.24 -7.48
CA TYR A 83 2.97 -13.83 -7.22
C TYR A 83 1.99 -13.54 -8.37
N GLY A 84 1.26 -14.56 -8.81
CA GLY A 84 0.38 -14.48 -9.98
C GLY A 84 1.17 -14.20 -11.26
N GLU A 85 0.60 -13.38 -12.15
CA GLU A 85 1.17 -13.03 -13.45
C GLU A 85 2.00 -11.74 -13.43
N SER A 86 2.21 -11.12 -12.27
CA SER A 86 2.89 -9.82 -12.22
C SER A 86 4.40 -9.95 -12.28
N GLU A 87 5.03 -9.22 -13.20
CA GLU A 87 6.49 -9.15 -13.32
C GLU A 87 7.11 -7.97 -12.54
N ARG A 88 6.29 -7.02 -12.09
CA ARG A 88 6.69 -5.85 -11.30
C ARG A 88 6.84 -6.24 -9.82
N TYR A 89 7.89 -6.99 -9.49
CA TYR A 89 8.25 -7.39 -8.12
C TYR A 89 9.75 -7.25 -7.86
N ASN A 90 10.10 -6.79 -6.67
CA ASN A 90 11.41 -6.75 -6.01
C ASN A 90 11.32 -5.72 -4.85
N MET A 91 12.45 -5.47 -4.18
CA MET A 91 12.50 -4.47 -3.10
C MET A 91 12.20 -3.04 -3.58
N ARG A 92 12.50 -2.67 -4.84
CA ARG A 92 12.23 -1.33 -5.37
C ARG A 92 10.73 -1.11 -5.54
N TYR A 93 10.01 -2.08 -6.11
CA TYR A 93 8.55 -2.03 -6.21
C TYR A 93 7.85 -2.08 -4.84
N GLU A 94 8.37 -2.86 -3.88
CA GLU A 94 7.86 -2.87 -2.51
C GLU A 94 8.06 -1.53 -1.81
N MET A 95 9.20 -0.88 -2.00
CA MET A 95 9.46 0.46 -1.46
C MET A 95 8.53 1.52 -2.06
N LEU A 96 8.27 1.48 -3.37
CA LEU A 96 7.32 2.39 -4.02
C LEU A 96 5.90 2.17 -3.49
N LEU A 97 5.50 0.90 -3.33
CA LEU A 97 4.24 0.54 -2.72
C LEU A 97 4.13 1.08 -1.29
N ALA A 98 5.19 0.95 -0.49
CA ALA A 98 5.21 1.42 0.89
C ALA A 98 5.08 2.93 1.00
N MET A 99 5.93 3.66 0.28
CA MET A 99 5.93 5.12 0.33
C MET A 99 4.59 5.70 -0.13
N ALA A 100 4.03 5.19 -1.23
CA ALA A 100 2.77 5.70 -1.74
C ALA A 100 1.58 5.37 -0.82
N THR A 101 1.54 4.18 -0.23
CA THR A 101 0.47 3.78 0.72
C THR A 101 0.58 4.57 2.03
N SER A 102 1.80 4.75 2.55
CA SER A 102 2.06 5.54 3.76
C SER A 102 1.58 6.99 3.67
N ILE A 103 1.50 7.57 2.47
CA ILE A 103 0.99 8.93 2.24
C ILE A 103 -0.53 9.03 2.53
N ILE A 104 -1.31 8.01 2.17
CA ILE A 104 -2.77 8.00 2.42
C ILE A 104 -3.11 7.49 3.82
N ASP A 105 -2.39 6.47 4.28
CA ASP A 105 -2.66 5.80 5.55
C ASP A 105 -1.42 5.00 6.01
N PRO A 106 -0.65 5.54 6.97
CA PRO A 106 0.53 4.86 7.49
C PRO A 106 0.21 3.62 8.33
N GLU A 107 -0.99 3.52 8.93
CA GLU A 107 -1.41 2.33 9.67
C GLU A 107 -1.67 1.17 8.71
N LEU A 108 -2.36 1.45 7.61
CA LEU A 108 -2.59 0.48 6.55
C LEU A 108 -1.26 -0.01 5.94
N ASP A 109 -0.32 0.90 5.67
CA ASP A 109 1.00 0.54 5.14
C ASP A 109 1.75 -0.43 6.08
N LEU A 110 1.80 -0.10 7.37
CA LEU A 110 2.43 -0.97 8.37
C LEU A 110 1.76 -2.35 8.40
N ALA A 111 0.43 -2.39 8.43
CA ALA A 111 -0.34 -3.63 8.49
C ALA A 111 -0.08 -4.53 7.25
N ARG A 112 -0.08 -3.96 6.04
CA ARG A 112 0.22 -4.73 4.82
C ARG A 112 1.67 -5.23 4.80
N VAL A 113 2.64 -4.45 5.29
CA VAL A 113 4.06 -4.87 5.32
C VAL A 113 4.27 -6.02 6.30
N VAL A 114 3.67 -5.94 7.50
CA VAL A 114 3.75 -7.03 8.48
C VAL A 114 3.16 -8.32 7.89
N THR A 115 2.04 -8.22 7.20
CA THR A 115 1.31 -9.38 6.66
C THR A 115 1.95 -9.94 5.39
N GLY A 116 2.12 -9.10 4.38
CA GLY A 116 2.55 -9.49 3.03
C GLY A 116 4.06 -9.65 2.88
N VAL A 117 4.85 -8.96 3.70
CA VAL A 117 6.31 -9.04 3.63
C VAL A 117 6.85 -9.83 4.82
N ILE A 118 6.68 -9.37 6.06
CA ILE A 118 7.35 -9.98 7.21
C ILE A 118 6.84 -11.41 7.45
N PHE A 119 5.52 -11.60 7.50
CA PHE A 119 4.92 -12.90 7.75
C PHE A 119 5.00 -13.84 6.52
N ALA A 120 4.67 -13.34 5.32
CA ALA A 120 4.60 -14.20 4.14
C ALA A 120 5.97 -14.54 3.52
N ASN A 121 7.01 -13.71 3.70
CA ASN A 121 8.29 -13.92 3.01
C ASN A 121 8.97 -15.28 3.32
N PRO A 122 9.00 -15.78 4.57
CA PRO A 122 9.48 -17.14 4.83
C PRO A 122 8.71 -18.22 4.08
N LEU A 123 7.39 -18.04 3.89
CA LEU A 123 6.55 -18.97 3.14
C LEU A 123 6.89 -18.94 1.64
N PHE A 124 7.11 -17.76 1.06
CA PHE A 124 7.59 -17.62 -0.31
C PHE A 124 8.96 -18.28 -0.53
N GLN A 125 9.90 -18.10 0.41
CA GLN A 125 11.27 -18.59 0.24
C GLN A 125 11.39 -20.10 0.51
N PHE A 126 10.80 -20.58 1.60
CA PHE A 126 11.04 -21.92 2.12
C PHE A 126 9.81 -22.82 2.12
N GLY A 127 8.61 -22.25 2.02
CA GLY A 127 7.37 -23.01 2.01
C GLY A 127 7.18 -23.77 0.70
N ARG A 128 6.67 -25.00 0.79
CA ARG A 128 6.45 -25.91 -0.35
C ARG A 128 5.14 -26.67 -0.19
N GLY A 129 4.56 -27.09 -1.32
CA GLY A 129 3.35 -27.89 -1.38
C GLY A 129 2.05 -27.07 -1.44
N ASP A 130 0.97 -27.73 -1.84
CA ASP A 130 -0.31 -27.11 -2.18
C ASP A 130 -0.88 -26.27 -1.03
N ARG A 131 -0.75 -26.76 0.20
CA ARG A 131 -1.23 -26.04 1.39
C ARG A 131 -0.55 -24.69 1.59
N ILE A 132 0.75 -24.58 1.27
CA ILE A 132 1.45 -23.30 1.35
C ILE A 132 0.98 -22.36 0.24
N SER A 133 0.76 -22.87 -0.97
CA SER A 133 0.21 -22.09 -2.08
C SER A 133 -1.19 -21.54 -1.76
N GLU A 134 -2.05 -22.33 -1.10
CA GLU A 134 -3.34 -21.88 -0.60
C GLU A 134 -3.20 -20.74 0.41
N ILE A 135 -2.34 -20.91 1.42
CA ILE A 135 -2.10 -19.89 2.46
C ILE A 135 -1.57 -18.60 1.84
N LEU A 136 -0.59 -18.70 0.93
CA LEU A 136 -0.06 -17.53 0.22
C LEU A 136 -1.16 -16.84 -0.60
N ASN A 137 -2.04 -17.60 -1.25
CA ASN A 137 -3.16 -17.01 -1.98
C ASN A 137 -4.16 -16.29 -1.07
N GLU A 138 -4.48 -16.86 0.09
CA GLU A 138 -5.34 -16.20 1.09
C GLU A 138 -4.72 -14.90 1.61
N ILE A 139 -3.42 -14.91 1.94
CA ILE A 139 -2.69 -13.71 2.40
C ILE A 139 -2.69 -12.62 1.33
N ILE A 140 -2.30 -12.96 0.09
CA ILE A 140 -2.05 -11.98 -0.96
C ILE A 140 -3.36 -11.42 -1.53
N THR A 141 -4.38 -12.25 -1.69
CA THR A 141 -5.68 -11.79 -2.16
C THR A 141 -6.50 -11.14 -1.04
N ALA A 142 -6.08 -11.36 0.21
CA ALA A 142 -6.80 -10.96 1.42
C ALA A 142 -8.27 -11.37 1.41
N LYS A 143 -8.56 -12.51 0.76
CA LYS A 143 -9.89 -13.11 0.81
C LYS A 143 -10.03 -13.79 2.16
N LEU A 144 -10.84 -13.20 3.03
CA LEU A 144 -11.40 -13.92 4.16
C LEU A 144 -12.31 -15.02 3.61
N ASN A 145 -11.94 -16.28 3.83
CA ASN A 145 -12.88 -17.39 3.65
C ASN A 145 -14.05 -17.13 4.63
N SER A 146 -15.18 -16.67 4.07
CA SER A 146 -16.46 -16.55 4.77
C SER A 146 -17.29 -17.79 4.53
#